data_AF-A0A2E8ACK0-F1
#
_entry.id   AF-A0A2E8ACK0-F1
#
_cell.length_a   1.000
_cell.length_b   1.000
_cell.length_c   1.000
_cell.angle_alpha   90.00
_cell.angle_beta   90.00
_cell.angle_gamma   90.00
#
_symmetry.space_group_name_H-M   'P 1'
#
loop_
_entity.id
_entity.type
_entity.pdbx_description
1 polymer ?
#
loop_
_entity_poly.entity_id
_entity_poly.type
_entity_poly.pdbx_seq_one_letter_code
_entity_poly.pdbx_strand_id
1 'polypeptide(L)'
;MALNLPAYRPARNTQILRYLAFAGMILIAPLFFVGGPGWSDGPLFKSAWNLGHILFFALLTLAIQPWRIWTGWTLWGIGTLAVLLLGTGIELLQHGTSRQMDWQDILRNQVGVWTILALRPRASLTRKSRPVVWPLRLIVAALLAAEIGATARVAIQQYHVSQLLPALYDFRQPDPSPFWDGVIAPVTEHAIDAHKRALRISLSTAHYSGVSLHNLPEDWRDYDRLVIDLYNPQDHPLPMVLRINDIEHDLGDNDYNDRFNTRLSLA
;
A
#
# COMPACT_ATOMS: atom_id res chain seq x y z
N MET A 1 19.55 55.19 13.23
CA MET A 1 19.89 54.19 12.18
C MET A 1 19.46 52.82 12.70
N ALA A 2 18.63 52.11 11.94
CA ALA A 2 17.61 51.17 12.44
C ALA A 2 18.13 49.97 13.25
N LEU A 3 17.50 49.73 14.42
CA LEU A 3 17.58 48.50 15.19
C LEU A 3 16.85 47.36 14.45
N ASN A 4 17.59 46.35 14.02
CA ASN A 4 17.06 45.07 13.57
C ASN A 4 16.46 44.31 14.78
N LEU A 5 15.15 44.44 14.99
CA LEU A 5 14.43 43.67 16.02
C LEU A 5 14.10 42.24 15.52
N PRO A 6 14.50 41.17 16.24
CA PRO A 6 14.25 39.77 15.87
C PRO A 6 12.78 39.32 15.99
N ALA A 7 11.87 40.17 16.48
CA ALA A 7 10.47 39.83 16.70
C ALA A 7 9.63 39.61 15.42
N TYR A 8 10.09 40.11 14.26
CA TYR A 8 9.32 40.05 13.00
C TYR A 8 9.49 38.73 12.22
N ARG A 9 10.56 37.98 12.46
CA ARG A 9 10.87 36.72 11.74
C ARG A 9 9.93 35.54 12.03
N PRO A 10 9.49 35.25 13.27
CA PRO A 10 8.68 34.05 13.55
C PRO A 10 7.26 34.11 12.96
N ALA A 11 6.65 35.30 12.88
CA ALA A 11 5.33 35.49 12.28
C ALA A 11 5.37 35.21 10.77
N ARG A 12 6.39 35.72 10.07
CA ARG A 12 6.59 35.52 8.63
C ARG A 12 6.82 34.05 8.28
N ASN A 13 7.66 33.34 9.03
CA ASN A 13 7.94 31.92 8.78
C ASN A 13 6.70 31.03 8.98
N THR A 14 5.84 31.39 9.94
CA THR A 14 4.59 30.66 10.19
C THR A 14 3.58 30.86 9.06
N GLN A 15 3.55 32.04 8.44
CA GLN A 15 2.73 32.32 7.25
C GLN A 15 3.26 31.59 6.02
N ILE A 16 4.58 31.62 5.78
CA ILE A 16 5.20 30.88 4.67
C ILE A 16 4.88 29.40 4.76
N LEU A 17 5.09 28.77 5.93
CA LEU A 17 4.78 27.35 6.13
C LEU A 17 3.30 27.05 5.86
N ARG A 18 2.38 27.95 6.27
CA ARG A 18 0.95 27.80 6.00
C ARG A 18 0.65 27.83 4.51
N TYR A 19 1.22 28.77 3.77
CA TYR A 19 1.02 28.88 2.32
C TYR A 19 1.62 27.70 1.57
N LEU A 20 2.81 27.25 1.96
CA LEU A 20 3.42 26.03 1.41
C LEU A 20 2.57 24.79 1.69
N ALA A 21 2.02 24.66 2.91
CA ALA A 21 1.13 23.56 3.25
C ALA A 21 -0.17 23.60 2.43
N PHE A 22 -0.73 24.79 2.22
CA PHE A 22 -1.93 24.97 1.40
C PHE A 22 -1.67 24.64 -0.08
N ALA A 23 -0.54 25.11 -0.63
CA ALA A 23 -0.12 24.78 -1.99
C ALA A 23 0.09 23.27 -2.15
N GLY A 24 0.82 22.63 -1.23
CA GLY A 24 1.02 21.18 -1.25
C GLY A 24 -0.29 20.39 -1.15
N MET A 25 -1.22 20.83 -0.30
CA MET A 25 -2.55 20.22 -0.20
C MET A 25 -3.32 20.33 -1.52
N ILE A 26 -3.32 21.49 -2.19
CA ILE A 26 -3.98 21.66 -3.48
C ILE A 26 -3.37 20.76 -4.55
N LEU A 27 -2.04 20.59 -4.55
CA LEU A 27 -1.34 19.74 -5.50
C LEU A 27 -1.64 18.25 -5.29
N ILE A 28 -1.80 17.81 -4.05
CA ILE A 28 -2.02 16.40 -3.70
C ILE A 28 -3.51 16.03 -3.74
N ALA A 29 -4.43 16.97 -3.52
CA ALA A 29 -5.88 16.69 -3.50
C ALA A 29 -6.41 15.94 -4.74
N PRO A 30 -6.00 16.27 -5.99
CA PRO A 30 -6.44 15.52 -7.17
C PRO A 30 -6.05 14.04 -7.15
N LEU A 31 -4.96 13.67 -6.45
CA LEU A 31 -4.48 12.29 -6.37
C LEU A 31 -5.48 11.38 -5.60
N PHE A 32 -6.35 11.95 -4.77
CA PHE A 32 -7.45 11.18 -4.20
C PHE A 32 -8.44 10.68 -5.26
N PHE A 33 -8.49 11.28 -6.45
CA PHE A 33 -9.47 10.94 -7.48
C PHE A 33 -8.84 10.48 -8.80
N VAL A 34 -7.61 10.91 -9.09
CA VAL A 34 -6.93 10.68 -10.38
C VAL A 34 -5.61 9.96 -10.16
N GLY A 35 -5.39 8.89 -10.94
CA GLY A 35 -4.07 8.24 -11.09
C GLY A 35 -3.55 7.44 -9.89
N GLY A 36 -4.37 7.21 -8.85
CA GLY A 36 -3.97 6.31 -7.77
C GLY A 36 -4.28 4.85 -8.07
N PRO A 37 -3.77 3.94 -7.23
CA PRO A 37 -3.62 2.54 -7.56
C PRO A 37 -4.95 1.87 -7.95
N GLY A 38 -4.95 1.22 -9.10
CA GLY A 38 -5.96 0.27 -9.55
C GLY A 38 -5.71 -1.14 -9.01
N TRP A 39 -6.58 -2.06 -9.39
CA TRP A 39 -6.51 -3.46 -8.94
C TRP A 39 -5.27 -4.19 -9.47
N SER A 40 -4.79 -3.84 -10.66
CA SER A 40 -3.59 -4.43 -11.30
C SER A 40 -2.26 -3.80 -10.88
N ASP A 41 -2.26 -2.66 -10.17
CA ASP A 41 -1.02 -1.97 -9.82
C ASP A 41 -0.16 -2.76 -8.81
N GLY A 42 1.16 -2.59 -8.94
CA GLY A 42 2.15 -3.26 -8.10
C GLY A 42 1.98 -2.96 -6.60
N PRO A 43 2.28 -3.94 -5.70
CA PRO A 43 2.07 -3.77 -4.26
C PRO A 43 2.82 -2.58 -3.65
N LEU A 44 4.01 -2.26 -4.16
CA LEU A 44 4.80 -1.12 -3.67
C LEU A 44 4.15 0.22 -4.02
N PHE A 45 3.68 0.39 -5.26
CA PHE A 45 2.99 1.62 -5.68
C PHE A 45 1.75 1.85 -4.83
N LYS A 46 0.94 0.80 -4.63
CA LYS A 46 -0.22 0.80 -3.70
C LYS A 46 0.17 1.27 -2.30
N SER A 47 1.15 0.62 -1.69
CA SER A 47 1.54 0.94 -0.32
C SER A 47 2.13 2.34 -0.18
N ALA A 48 2.92 2.80 -1.16
CA ALA A 48 3.50 4.14 -1.16
C ALA A 48 2.42 5.22 -1.34
N TRP A 49 1.43 4.96 -2.20
CA TRP A 49 0.30 5.86 -2.42
C TRP A 49 -0.52 6.08 -1.15
N ASN A 50 -0.74 5.02 -0.37
CA ASN A 50 -1.49 5.07 0.87
C ASN A 50 -0.84 6.00 1.93
N LEU A 51 0.50 6.16 1.92
CA LEU A 51 1.17 7.15 2.78
C LEU A 51 0.82 8.61 2.41
N GLY A 52 0.35 8.84 1.18
CA GLY A 52 -0.15 10.13 0.71
C GLY A 52 -1.29 10.67 1.58
N HIS A 53 -2.14 9.79 2.15
CA HIS A 53 -3.20 10.17 3.09
C HIS A 53 -2.64 10.84 4.34
N ILE A 54 -1.62 10.23 4.97
CA ILE A 54 -0.96 10.78 6.15
C ILE A 54 -0.38 12.16 5.83
N LEU A 55 0.32 12.28 4.70
CA LEU A 55 0.92 13.54 4.26
C LEU A 55 -0.14 14.61 4.01
N PHE A 56 -1.20 14.29 3.27
CA PHE A 56 -2.28 15.22 2.95
C PHE A 56 -2.93 15.77 4.21
N PHE A 57 -3.34 14.92 5.14
CA PHE A 57 -4.02 15.34 6.37
C PHE A 57 -3.08 16.09 7.33
N ALA A 58 -1.77 15.78 7.32
CA ALA A 58 -0.77 16.59 8.01
C ALA A 58 -0.66 18.00 7.41
N LEU A 59 -0.59 18.13 6.08
CA LEU A 59 -0.56 19.43 5.39
C LEU A 59 -1.85 20.23 5.59
N LEU A 60 -3.01 19.59 5.49
CA LEU A 60 -4.32 20.18 5.77
C LEU A 60 -4.35 20.80 7.18
N THR A 61 -3.87 20.05 8.16
CA THR A 61 -3.81 20.50 9.56
C THR A 61 -2.87 21.71 9.72
N LEU A 62 -1.73 21.72 9.02
CA LEU A 62 -0.79 22.86 8.97
C LEU A 62 -1.34 24.09 8.22
N ALA A 63 -2.20 23.88 7.21
CA ALA A 63 -2.79 24.94 6.41
C ALA A 63 -3.96 25.63 7.13
N ILE A 64 -4.85 24.85 7.76
CA ILE A 64 -6.00 25.36 8.51
C ILE A 64 -5.54 25.98 9.84
N GLN A 65 -4.57 25.34 10.51
CA GLN A 65 -4.10 25.74 11.84
C GLN A 65 -5.23 25.81 12.88
N PRO A 66 -5.98 24.70 13.09
CA PRO A 66 -7.16 24.69 13.96
C PRO A 66 -6.86 25.11 15.41
N TRP A 67 -5.60 25.01 15.83
CA TRP A 67 -5.12 25.48 17.14
C TRP A 67 -5.18 26.99 17.37
N ARG A 68 -5.47 27.78 16.33
CA ARG A 68 -5.76 29.21 16.48
C ARG A 68 -7.13 29.46 17.12
N ILE A 69 -8.04 28.50 17.01
CA ILE A 69 -9.44 28.61 17.46
C ILE A 69 -9.66 27.73 18.70
N TRP A 70 -9.21 26.47 18.63
CA TRP A 70 -9.40 25.50 19.71
C TRP A 70 -8.08 25.07 20.32
N THR A 71 -8.08 24.63 21.57
CA THR A 71 -6.89 24.08 22.24
C THR A 71 -7.28 22.90 23.12
N GLY A 72 -6.29 22.13 23.58
CA GLY A 72 -6.56 21.07 24.54
C GLY A 72 -7.33 19.89 23.91
N TRP A 73 -8.08 19.17 24.74
CA TRP A 73 -8.90 18.04 24.32
C TRP A 73 -9.97 18.39 23.29
N THR A 74 -10.50 19.62 23.31
CA THR A 74 -11.47 20.10 22.31
C THR A 74 -10.86 20.11 20.91
N LEU A 75 -9.60 20.55 20.77
CA LEU A 75 -8.89 20.52 19.49
C LEU A 75 -8.70 19.07 18.99
N TRP A 76 -8.32 18.15 19.87
CA TRP A 76 -8.16 16.74 19.53
C TRP A 76 -9.48 16.09 19.14
N GLY A 77 -10.55 16.32 19.91
CA GLY A 77 -11.88 15.76 19.64
C GLY A 77 -12.48 16.29 18.34
N ILE A 78 -12.49 17.60 18.15
CA ILE A 78 -13.02 18.22 16.91
C ILE A 78 -12.17 17.83 15.71
N GLY A 79 -10.83 17.84 15.82
CA GLY A 79 -9.94 17.45 14.73
C GLY A 79 -10.16 15.99 14.31
N THR A 80 -10.26 15.09 15.29
CA THR A 80 -10.53 13.66 15.06
C THR A 80 -11.91 13.46 14.41
N LEU A 81 -12.96 14.13 14.92
CA LEU A 81 -14.31 14.01 14.38
C LEU A 81 -14.40 14.56 12.95
N ALA A 82 -13.82 15.74 12.70
CA ALA A 82 -13.85 16.37 11.38
C ALA A 82 -13.16 15.50 10.32
N VAL A 83 -12.02 14.91 10.66
CA VAL A 83 -11.25 14.06 9.75
C VAL A 83 -11.90 12.69 9.56
N LEU A 84 -12.54 12.15 10.60
CA LEU A 84 -13.35 10.94 10.47
C LEU A 84 -14.49 11.17 9.47
N LEU A 85 -15.27 12.25 9.63
CA LEU A 85 -16.37 12.59 8.73
C LEU A 85 -15.89 12.88 7.31
N LEU A 86 -14.78 13.60 7.15
CA LEU A 86 -14.21 13.89 5.84
C LEU A 86 -13.66 12.63 5.18
N GLY A 87 -12.94 11.77 5.91
CA GLY A 87 -12.40 10.50 5.43
C GLY A 87 -13.52 9.57 4.97
N THR A 88 -14.53 9.34 5.81
CA THR A 88 -15.72 8.57 5.42
C THR A 88 -16.42 9.19 4.20
N GLY A 89 -16.49 10.53 4.11
CA GLY A 89 -17.05 11.21 2.95
C GLY A 89 -16.26 10.95 1.66
N ILE A 90 -14.93 10.98 1.72
CA ILE A 90 -14.06 10.66 0.58
C ILE A 90 -14.26 9.20 0.14
N GLU A 91 -14.26 8.26 1.10
CA GLU A 91 -14.52 6.84 0.82
C GLU A 91 -15.89 6.61 0.16
N LEU A 92 -16.94 7.27 0.65
CA LEU A 92 -18.29 7.18 0.08
C LEU A 92 -18.37 7.79 -1.33
N LEU A 93 -17.60 8.85 -1.61
CA LEU A 93 -17.52 9.43 -2.95
C LEU A 93 -16.71 8.55 -3.92
N GLN A 94 -15.75 7.79 -3.39
CA GLN A 94 -15.00 6.80 -4.15
C GLN A 94 -15.76 5.48 -4.32
N HIS A 95 -16.75 5.20 -3.47
CA HIS A 95 -17.60 4.00 -3.52
C HIS A 95 -18.44 4.00 -4.80
N GLY A 96 -17.99 3.25 -5.81
CA GLY A 96 -18.56 3.23 -7.16
C GLY A 96 -17.54 3.55 -8.26
N THR A 97 -16.34 4.00 -7.89
CA THR A 97 -15.16 3.95 -8.76
C THR A 97 -14.51 2.56 -8.66
N SER A 98 -13.47 2.29 -9.45
CA SER A 98 -12.69 1.05 -9.41
C SER A 98 -11.92 0.81 -8.09
N ARG A 99 -12.15 1.61 -7.05
CA ARG A 99 -11.48 1.52 -5.74
C ARG A 99 -12.36 0.84 -4.71
N GLN A 100 -11.73 -0.05 -3.94
CA GLN A 100 -12.36 -0.69 -2.78
C GLN A 100 -12.18 0.19 -1.54
N MET A 101 -13.16 0.17 -0.65
CA MET A 101 -13.12 0.92 0.60
C MET A 101 -12.05 0.32 1.53
N ASP A 102 -11.06 1.12 1.92
CA ASP A 102 -10.01 0.71 2.86
C ASP A 102 -10.18 1.45 4.19
N TRP A 103 -10.68 0.75 5.22
CA TRP A 103 -10.78 1.31 6.57
C TRP A 103 -9.44 1.82 7.12
N GLN A 104 -8.33 1.29 6.62
CA GLN A 104 -7.00 1.74 6.98
C GLN A 104 -6.69 3.14 6.44
N ASP A 105 -7.33 3.59 5.35
CA ASP A 105 -7.20 4.98 4.88
C ASP A 105 -7.81 5.97 5.87
N ILE A 106 -8.93 5.62 6.50
CA ILE A 106 -9.50 6.44 7.58
C ILE A 106 -8.50 6.54 8.74
N LEU A 107 -7.83 5.45 9.12
CA LEU A 107 -6.78 5.49 10.15
C LEU A 107 -5.59 6.38 9.73
N ARG A 108 -5.10 6.23 8.49
CA ARG A 108 -3.99 7.05 7.95
C ARG A 108 -4.32 8.53 7.97
N ASN A 109 -5.56 8.90 7.62
CA ASN A 109 -6.05 10.28 7.72
C ASN A 109 -5.92 10.83 9.14
N GLN A 110 -6.31 10.03 10.15
CA GLN A 110 -6.19 10.41 11.56
C GLN A 110 -4.73 10.55 12.01
N VAL A 111 -3.87 9.62 11.62
CA VAL A 111 -2.43 9.67 11.93
C VAL A 111 -1.78 10.95 11.41
N GLY A 112 -2.17 11.41 10.21
CA GLY A 112 -1.69 12.68 9.64
C GLY A 112 -2.01 13.88 10.53
N VAL A 113 -3.26 14.00 11.00
CA VAL A 113 -3.69 15.11 11.87
C VAL A 113 -3.05 15.01 13.25
N TRP A 114 -3.08 13.83 13.87
CA TRP A 114 -2.52 13.62 15.20
C TRP A 114 -1.01 13.87 15.23
N THR A 115 -0.28 13.58 14.15
CA THR A 115 1.16 13.89 14.03
C THR A 115 1.42 15.38 14.23
N ILE A 116 0.67 16.25 13.56
CA ILE A 116 0.84 17.70 13.68
C ILE A 116 0.42 18.20 15.07
N LEU A 117 -0.68 17.69 15.62
CA LEU A 117 -1.13 18.06 16.95
C LEU A 117 -0.15 17.63 18.05
N ALA A 118 0.41 16.42 17.95
CA ALA A 118 1.40 15.87 18.86
C ALA A 118 2.68 16.72 18.91
N LEU A 119 3.15 17.20 17.75
CA LEU A 119 4.35 18.04 17.61
C LEU A 119 4.13 19.50 18.08
N ARG A 120 2.88 19.93 18.29
CA ARG A 120 2.53 21.30 18.72
C ARG A 120 2.07 21.34 20.19
N PRO A 121 2.99 21.33 21.19
CA PRO A 121 2.64 21.23 22.60
C PRO A 121 1.77 22.40 23.11
N ARG A 122 1.91 23.60 22.55
CA ARG A 122 1.07 24.77 22.90
C ARG A 122 -0.37 24.66 22.40
N ALA A 123 -0.59 23.88 21.34
CA ALA A 123 -1.91 23.60 20.77
C ALA A 123 -2.59 22.41 21.47
N SER A 124 -1.78 21.39 21.81
CA SER A 124 -2.24 20.08 22.22
C SER A 124 -2.85 20.06 23.62
N LEU A 125 -2.16 20.54 24.66
CA LEU A 125 -2.57 20.35 26.06
C LEU A 125 -1.90 21.38 27.00
N THR A 126 -2.61 21.84 28.04
CA THR A 126 -2.12 22.87 28.98
C THR A 126 -0.97 22.34 29.86
N ARG A 127 -0.28 23.23 30.59
CA ARG A 127 0.88 22.86 31.44
C ARG A 127 0.56 21.76 32.46
N LYS A 128 -0.70 21.64 32.90
CA LYS A 128 -1.17 20.62 33.84
C LYS A 128 -1.26 19.21 33.24
N SER A 129 -1.41 19.08 31.93
CA SER A 129 -1.57 17.79 31.22
C SER A 129 -0.28 17.28 30.55
N ARG A 130 0.87 17.89 30.87
CA ARG A 130 2.20 17.46 30.43
C ARG A 130 2.51 15.96 30.57
N PRO A 131 2.16 15.26 31.67
CA PRO A 131 2.46 13.83 31.77
C PRO A 131 1.66 12.98 30.76
N VAL A 132 0.50 13.45 30.29
CA VAL A 132 -0.35 12.74 29.31
C VAL A 132 0.08 13.01 27.86
N VAL A 133 0.79 14.12 27.60
CA VAL A 133 1.27 14.48 26.25
C VAL A 133 2.32 13.50 25.73
N TRP A 134 3.22 13.03 26.59
CA TRP A 134 4.29 12.11 26.21
C TRP A 134 3.79 10.73 25.74
N PRO A 135 2.92 10.01 26.48
CA PRO A 135 2.39 8.75 25.98
C PRO A 135 1.60 8.94 24.68
N LEU A 136 0.85 10.03 24.54
CA LEU A 136 0.14 10.34 23.29
C LEU A 136 1.09 10.54 22.11
N ARG A 137 2.21 11.23 22.32
CA ARG A 137 3.27 11.37 21.29
C ARG A 137 3.89 10.04 20.92
N LEU A 138 4.16 9.18 21.90
CA LEU A 138 4.71 7.85 21.67
C LEU A 138 3.73 6.99 20.87
N ILE A 139 2.44 7.04 21.20
CA ILE A 139 1.39 6.33 20.44
C ILE A 139 1.35 6.82 19.00
N VAL A 140 1.28 8.13 18.78
CA VAL A 140 1.24 8.70 17.42
C VAL A 140 2.52 8.38 16.64
N ALA A 141 3.69 8.46 17.28
CA ALA A 141 4.95 8.08 16.67
C ALA A 141 5.01 6.59 16.33
N ALA A 142 4.48 5.71 17.19
CA ALA A 142 4.40 4.29 16.94
C ALA A 142 3.44 3.96 15.78
N LEU A 143 2.29 4.62 15.70
CA LEU A 143 1.36 4.49 14.57
C LEU A 143 2.00 4.94 13.25
N LEU A 144 2.66 6.09 13.26
CA LEU A 144 3.38 6.59 12.08
C LEU A 144 4.51 5.63 11.66
N ALA A 145 5.29 5.14 12.63
CA ALA A 145 6.34 4.15 12.38
C ALA A 145 5.78 2.82 11.87
N ALA A 146 4.60 2.41 12.33
CA ALA A 146 3.94 1.20 11.86
C ALA A 146 3.49 1.32 10.39
N GLU A 147 2.90 2.46 9.98
CA GLU A 147 2.49 2.70 8.58
C GLU A 147 3.70 2.80 7.64
N ILE A 148 4.74 3.54 8.04
CA ILE A 148 6.00 3.62 7.28
C ILE A 148 6.66 2.24 7.23
N GLY A 149 6.69 1.51 8.34
CA GLY A 149 7.26 0.17 8.44
C GLY A 149 6.50 -0.87 7.61
N ALA A 150 5.17 -0.74 7.47
CA ALA A 150 4.40 -1.57 6.56
C ALA A 150 4.82 -1.34 5.10
N THR A 151 4.94 -0.08 4.68
CA THR A 151 5.40 0.26 3.33
C THR A 151 6.84 -0.18 3.09
N ALA A 152 7.72 0.00 4.07
CA ALA A 152 9.11 -0.45 3.98
C ALA A 152 9.22 -1.97 3.83
N ARG A 153 8.38 -2.74 4.54
CA ARG A 153 8.32 -4.21 4.38
C ARG A 153 7.90 -4.60 2.96
N VAL A 154 6.90 -3.93 2.39
CA VAL A 154 6.48 -4.15 1.00
C VAL A 154 7.62 -3.80 0.03
N ALA A 155 8.31 -2.68 0.25
CA ALA A 155 9.43 -2.26 -0.59
C ALA A 155 10.60 -3.25 -0.55
N ILE A 156 10.97 -3.74 0.64
CA ILE A 156 12.00 -4.77 0.80
C ILE A 156 11.58 -6.06 0.10
N GLN A 157 10.31 -6.46 0.24
CA GLN A 157 9.78 -7.64 -0.45
C GLN A 157 9.87 -7.47 -1.98
N GLN A 158 9.41 -6.34 -2.53
CA GLN A 158 9.49 -6.07 -3.97
C GLN A 158 10.94 -6.04 -4.47
N TYR A 159 11.85 -5.47 -3.68
CA TYR A 159 13.27 -5.53 -3.98
C TYR A 159 13.74 -6.98 -4.08
N HIS A 160 13.44 -7.84 -3.11
CA HIS A 160 13.80 -9.26 -3.18
C HIS A 160 13.19 -9.97 -4.40
N VAL A 161 11.92 -9.70 -4.71
CA VAL A 161 11.25 -10.24 -5.90
C VAL A 161 11.97 -9.83 -7.18
N SER A 162 12.35 -8.56 -7.34
CA SER A 162 13.10 -8.09 -8.51
C SER A 162 14.43 -8.81 -8.73
N GLN A 163 15.01 -9.38 -7.66
CA GLN A 163 16.28 -10.10 -7.70
C GLN A 163 16.11 -11.61 -7.90
N LEU A 164 14.88 -12.12 -8.08
CA LEU A 164 14.65 -13.55 -8.28
C LEU A 164 15.09 -14.02 -9.68
N LEU A 165 15.07 -13.12 -10.68
CA LEU A 165 15.47 -13.46 -12.05
C LEU A 165 16.85 -14.12 -12.08
N PRO A 166 17.03 -15.21 -12.84
CA PRO A 166 16.11 -15.74 -13.87
C PRO A 166 14.95 -16.61 -13.34
N ALA A 167 14.87 -16.89 -12.04
CA ALA A 167 13.75 -17.61 -11.46
C ALA A 167 12.55 -16.67 -11.23
N LEU A 168 11.33 -17.15 -11.49
CA LEU A 168 10.11 -16.39 -11.21
C LEU A 168 9.59 -16.58 -9.78
N TYR A 169 9.95 -17.71 -9.15
CA TYR A 169 9.54 -18.04 -7.80
C TYR A 169 10.58 -18.94 -7.12
N ASP A 170 10.92 -18.64 -5.87
CA ASP A 170 11.77 -19.50 -5.04
C ASP A 170 10.91 -20.45 -4.20
N PHE A 171 10.90 -21.73 -4.56
CA PHE A 171 10.15 -22.76 -3.85
C PHE A 171 10.63 -23.03 -2.42
N ARG A 172 11.82 -22.54 -2.03
CA ARG A 172 12.32 -22.65 -0.65
C ARG A 172 11.57 -21.75 0.32
N GLN A 173 10.79 -20.79 -0.17
CA GLN A 173 10.02 -19.90 0.67
C GLN A 173 9.07 -20.69 1.60
N PRO A 174 9.01 -20.33 2.90
CA PRO A 174 8.23 -21.07 3.87
C PRO A 174 6.72 -20.89 3.67
N ASP A 175 6.30 -19.74 3.14
CA ASP A 175 4.90 -19.40 2.90
C ASP A 175 4.70 -18.93 1.45
N PRO A 176 4.03 -19.73 0.60
CA PRO A 176 3.76 -19.38 -0.79
C PRO A 176 2.57 -18.43 -0.98
N SER A 177 1.74 -18.23 0.05
CA SER A 177 0.49 -17.46 -0.04
C SER A 177 0.63 -16.01 -0.52
N PRO A 178 1.76 -15.29 -0.31
CA PRO A 178 1.92 -13.94 -0.87
C PRO A 178 2.08 -13.89 -2.39
N PHE A 179 2.34 -15.03 -3.02
CA PHE A 179 2.61 -15.14 -4.46
C PHE A 179 1.54 -15.95 -5.18
N TRP A 180 0.89 -16.88 -4.49
CA TRP A 180 0.01 -17.85 -5.13
C TRP A 180 -1.41 -17.76 -4.60
N ASP A 181 -2.36 -17.65 -5.52
CA ASP A 181 -3.79 -17.79 -5.25
C ASP A 181 -4.28 -19.19 -5.66
N GLY A 182 -5.00 -19.86 -4.76
CA GLY A 182 -5.59 -21.18 -4.98
C GLY A 182 -5.18 -22.21 -3.91
N VAL A 183 -5.53 -23.48 -4.14
CA VAL A 183 -5.27 -24.56 -3.16
C VAL A 183 -3.90 -25.18 -3.43
N ILE A 184 -2.92 -24.79 -2.62
CA ILE A 184 -1.52 -25.19 -2.77
C ILE A 184 -0.92 -25.70 -1.46
N ALA A 185 0.10 -26.56 -1.56
CA ALA A 185 0.88 -27.02 -0.42
C ALA A 185 2.37 -27.19 -0.80
N PRO A 186 3.31 -26.65 -0.02
CA PRO A 186 4.73 -26.98 -0.18
C PRO A 186 4.98 -28.47 0.05
N VAL A 187 5.67 -29.13 -0.86
CA VAL A 187 6.03 -30.55 -0.78
C VAL A 187 7.50 -30.77 -1.10
N THR A 188 8.06 -31.88 -0.62
CA THR A 188 9.44 -32.31 -0.96
C THR A 188 9.45 -33.46 -1.95
N GLU A 189 8.33 -34.15 -2.12
CA GLU A 189 8.14 -35.20 -3.11
C GLU A 189 8.18 -34.61 -4.52
N HIS A 190 8.79 -35.34 -5.47
CA HIS A 190 8.93 -34.93 -6.88
C HIS A 190 9.66 -33.60 -7.11
N ALA A 191 10.43 -33.12 -6.12
CA ALA A 191 11.34 -32.01 -6.35
C ALA A 191 12.47 -32.44 -7.30
N ILE A 192 12.81 -31.56 -8.25
CA ILE A 192 13.83 -31.78 -9.29
C ILE A 192 15.24 -31.96 -8.70
N ASP A 193 15.45 -31.50 -7.45
CA ASP A 193 16.73 -31.57 -6.75
C ASP A 193 16.50 -31.75 -5.24
N ALA A 194 17.42 -32.46 -4.57
CA ALA A 194 17.37 -32.78 -3.14
C ALA A 194 17.36 -31.54 -2.22
N HIS A 195 17.75 -30.38 -2.76
CA HIS A 195 17.75 -29.09 -2.07
C HIS A 195 16.57 -28.18 -2.45
N LYS A 196 15.69 -28.62 -3.37
CA LYS A 196 14.55 -27.85 -3.84
C LYS A 196 13.26 -28.40 -3.25
N ARG A 197 12.33 -27.51 -2.96
CA ARG A 197 10.95 -27.86 -2.66
C ARG A 197 10.15 -27.77 -3.95
N ALA A 198 9.02 -28.47 -4.02
CA ALA A 198 8.04 -28.33 -5.06
C ALA A 198 6.73 -27.79 -4.45
N LEU A 199 5.80 -27.37 -5.31
CA LEU A 199 4.48 -26.94 -4.88
C LEU A 199 3.44 -27.92 -5.43
N ARG A 200 2.69 -28.56 -4.53
CA ARG A 200 1.55 -29.37 -4.93
C ARG A 200 0.36 -28.45 -5.16
N ILE A 201 -0.24 -28.56 -6.34
CA ILE A 201 -1.46 -27.88 -6.73
C ILE A 201 -2.61 -28.86 -6.59
N SER A 202 -3.63 -28.50 -5.81
CA SER A 202 -4.83 -29.31 -5.63
C SER A 202 -5.96 -28.76 -6.48
N LEU A 203 -6.27 -29.42 -7.59
CA LEU A 203 -7.39 -29.07 -8.45
C LEU A 203 -8.67 -29.78 -7.97
N SER A 204 -9.81 -29.17 -8.26
CA SER A 204 -11.15 -29.68 -7.98
C SER A 204 -11.96 -29.73 -9.28
N THR A 205 -13.18 -30.27 -9.20
CA THR A 205 -14.13 -30.30 -10.32
C THR A 205 -14.92 -29.00 -10.49
N ALA A 206 -14.61 -27.97 -9.70
CA ALA A 206 -15.26 -26.66 -9.82
C ALA A 206 -14.92 -26.01 -11.16
N HIS A 207 -15.87 -25.22 -11.68
CA HIS A 207 -15.65 -24.41 -12.88
C HIS A 207 -14.52 -23.42 -12.62
N TYR A 208 -13.49 -23.42 -13.48
CA TYR A 208 -12.23 -22.68 -13.31
C TYR A 208 -11.38 -23.09 -12.09
N SER A 209 -11.24 -24.39 -11.82
CA SER A 209 -10.24 -24.85 -10.86
C SER A 209 -8.82 -24.64 -11.39
N GLY A 210 -8.00 -23.91 -10.64
CA GLY A 210 -6.64 -23.57 -11.01
C GLY A 210 -5.90 -22.87 -9.88
N VAL A 211 -4.66 -22.48 -10.17
CA VAL A 211 -3.84 -21.62 -9.32
C VAL A 211 -3.28 -20.49 -10.16
N SER A 212 -3.03 -19.35 -9.53
CA SER A 212 -2.40 -18.20 -10.19
C SER A 212 -1.16 -17.77 -9.42
N LEU A 213 -0.09 -17.46 -10.15
CA LEU A 213 1.13 -16.89 -9.60
C LEU A 213 1.15 -15.39 -9.90
N HIS A 214 1.31 -14.60 -8.86
CA HIS A 214 1.31 -13.14 -8.87
C HIS A 214 2.61 -12.61 -8.26
N ASN A 215 2.75 -11.29 -8.27
CA ASN A 215 3.89 -10.62 -7.64
C ASN A 215 5.24 -11.10 -8.20
N LEU A 216 5.31 -11.17 -9.53
CA LEU A 216 6.47 -11.60 -10.29
C LEU A 216 7.46 -10.44 -10.49
N PRO A 217 8.74 -10.71 -10.80
CA PRO A 217 9.64 -9.68 -11.30
C PRO A 217 8.99 -8.96 -12.50
N GLU A 218 9.06 -7.63 -12.57
CA GLU A 218 8.30 -6.86 -13.57
C GLU A 218 8.93 -6.87 -14.98
N ASP A 219 10.26 -6.99 -15.10
CA ASP A 219 10.97 -6.80 -16.37
C ASP A 219 11.68 -8.08 -16.82
N TRP A 220 11.13 -8.75 -17.84
CA TRP A 220 11.68 -9.97 -18.43
C TRP A 220 12.31 -9.75 -19.81
N ARG A 221 12.52 -8.49 -20.24
CA ARG A 221 12.90 -8.17 -21.63
C ARG A 221 14.21 -8.81 -22.10
N ASP A 222 15.09 -9.18 -21.17
CA ASP A 222 16.37 -9.83 -21.45
C ASP A 222 16.27 -11.35 -21.59
N TYR A 223 15.05 -11.92 -21.54
CA TYR A 223 14.80 -13.37 -21.61
C TYR A 223 13.90 -13.72 -22.80
N ASP A 224 14.19 -14.85 -23.46
CA ASP A 224 13.45 -15.34 -24.63
C ASP A 224 12.58 -16.58 -24.35
N ARG A 225 12.72 -17.20 -23.17
CA ARG A 225 12.06 -18.47 -22.82
C ARG A 225 11.59 -18.51 -21.38
N LEU A 226 10.39 -19.07 -21.19
CA LEU A 226 9.86 -19.49 -19.90
C LEU A 226 9.96 -21.01 -19.79
N VAL A 227 10.56 -21.48 -18.69
CA VAL A 227 10.67 -22.92 -18.38
C VAL A 227 9.82 -23.21 -17.15
N ILE A 228 8.93 -24.20 -17.27
CA ILE A 228 8.06 -24.66 -16.18
C ILE A 228 8.13 -26.18 -16.14
N ASP A 229 8.46 -26.72 -14.98
CA ASP A 229 8.47 -28.16 -14.73
C ASP A 229 7.20 -28.56 -13.98
N LEU A 230 6.42 -29.47 -14.59
CA LEU A 230 5.13 -29.93 -14.07
C LEU A 230 5.12 -31.47 -14.03
N TYR A 231 4.53 -32.03 -12.98
CA TYR A 231 4.40 -33.47 -12.79
C TYR A 231 2.94 -33.83 -12.47
N ASN A 232 2.37 -34.77 -13.24
CA ASN A 232 1.06 -35.34 -12.97
C ASN A 232 1.22 -36.65 -12.18
N PRO A 233 0.74 -36.74 -10.94
CA PRO A 233 0.80 -37.98 -10.17
C PRO A 233 -0.31 -38.99 -10.55
N GLN A 234 -1.21 -38.67 -11.48
CA GLN A 234 -2.35 -39.51 -11.85
C GLN A 234 -2.04 -40.39 -13.06
N ASP A 235 -2.72 -41.55 -13.14
CA ASP A 235 -2.55 -42.51 -14.25
C ASP A 235 -3.28 -42.11 -15.55
N HIS A 236 -3.81 -40.89 -15.64
CA HIS A 236 -4.50 -40.37 -16.82
C HIS A 236 -4.08 -38.93 -17.13
N PRO A 237 -4.05 -38.52 -18.42
CA PRO A 237 -3.64 -37.18 -18.79
C PRO A 237 -4.53 -36.10 -18.18
N LEU A 238 -3.90 -35.08 -17.63
CA LEU A 238 -4.58 -33.91 -17.06
C LEU A 238 -4.60 -32.76 -18.08
N PRO A 239 -5.77 -32.38 -18.63
CA PRO A 239 -5.87 -31.21 -19.48
C PRO A 239 -5.80 -29.93 -18.63
N MET A 240 -4.93 -29.01 -19.01
CA MET A 240 -4.72 -27.73 -18.34
C MET A 240 -4.65 -26.59 -19.33
N VAL A 241 -4.79 -25.38 -18.80
CA VAL A 241 -4.59 -24.13 -19.54
C VAL A 241 -3.50 -23.34 -18.83
N LEU A 242 -2.45 -22.97 -19.57
CA LEU A 242 -1.45 -22.02 -19.11
C LEU A 242 -1.79 -20.65 -19.69
N ARG A 243 -2.02 -19.70 -18.80
CA ARG A 243 -2.31 -18.30 -19.12
C ARG A 243 -1.22 -17.40 -18.55
N ILE A 244 -0.73 -16.47 -19.36
CA ILE A 244 0.19 -15.41 -18.92
C ILE A 244 -0.39 -14.09 -19.38
N ASN A 245 -0.55 -13.17 -18.42
CA ASN A 245 -1.04 -11.83 -18.64
C ASN A 245 0.10 -10.82 -18.43
N ASP A 246 0.10 -9.75 -19.21
CA ASP A 246 0.89 -8.56 -18.92
C ASP A 246 0.00 -7.45 -18.33
N ILE A 247 0.63 -6.33 -17.99
CA ILE A 247 -0.06 -5.17 -17.40
C ILE A 247 -1.06 -4.56 -18.39
N GLU A 248 -0.79 -4.61 -19.70
CA GLU A 248 -1.67 -4.03 -20.71
C GLU A 248 -2.99 -4.83 -20.81
N HIS A 249 -2.91 -6.16 -20.83
CA HIS A 249 -4.07 -7.04 -20.79
C HIS A 249 -4.90 -6.84 -19.52
N ASP A 250 -4.25 -6.79 -18.35
CA ASP A 250 -4.96 -6.62 -17.07
C ASP A 250 -5.61 -5.22 -16.96
N LEU A 251 -5.09 -4.20 -17.63
CA LEU A 251 -5.68 -2.86 -17.68
C LEU A 251 -6.73 -2.67 -18.79
N GLY A 252 -6.73 -3.54 -19.80
CA GLY A 252 -7.61 -3.46 -20.96
C GLY A 252 -9.00 -4.09 -20.76
N ASP A 253 -9.68 -4.38 -21.88
CA ASP A 253 -11.03 -4.97 -21.89
C ASP A 253 -11.04 -6.47 -21.59
N ASN A 254 -9.90 -7.04 -21.14
CA ASN A 254 -9.68 -8.47 -20.96
C ASN A 254 -10.01 -9.27 -22.24
N ASP A 255 -9.54 -8.81 -23.41
CA ASP A 255 -9.73 -9.54 -24.67
C ASP A 255 -9.15 -10.96 -24.50
N TYR A 256 -9.67 -11.94 -25.22
CA TYR A 256 -9.09 -13.27 -25.15
C TYR A 256 -7.73 -13.34 -25.86
N ASN A 257 -7.52 -12.50 -26.89
CA ASN A 257 -6.42 -12.63 -27.85
C ASN A 257 -5.18 -11.77 -27.56
N ASP A 258 -5.25 -10.87 -26.58
CA ASP A 258 -4.17 -9.98 -26.14
C ASP A 258 -3.33 -10.59 -25.00
N ARG A 259 -3.52 -11.89 -24.72
CA ARG A 259 -2.75 -12.64 -23.73
C ARG A 259 -2.22 -13.96 -24.26
N PHE A 260 -1.17 -14.46 -23.65
CA PHE A 260 -0.71 -15.82 -23.93
C PHE A 260 -1.67 -16.83 -23.28
N ASN A 261 -2.19 -17.76 -24.08
CA ASN A 261 -3.10 -18.79 -23.61
C ASN A 261 -2.90 -20.07 -24.41
N THR A 262 -2.43 -21.12 -23.75
CA THR A 262 -2.18 -22.42 -24.38
C THR A 262 -2.78 -23.57 -23.59
N ARG A 263 -3.23 -24.60 -24.30
CA ARG A 263 -3.71 -25.85 -23.70
C ARG A 263 -2.55 -26.83 -23.60
N LEU A 264 -2.38 -27.37 -22.41
CA LEU A 264 -1.38 -28.39 -22.12
C LEU A 264 -2.10 -29.69 -21.73
N SER A 265 -1.55 -30.83 -22.13
CA SER A 265 -1.98 -32.13 -21.64
C SER A 265 -0.80 -32.73 -20.90
N LEU A 266 -0.92 -32.82 -19.57
CA LEU A 266 0.13 -33.35 -18.71
C LEU A 266 -0.09 -34.86 -18.57
N ALA A 267 0.76 -35.64 -19.23
CA ALA A 267 0.72 -37.09 -19.21
C ALA A 267 1.15 -37.65 -17.85
#